data_AF-A0A1Q3WPX6-F1
#
_entry.id   AF-A0A1Q3WPX6-F1
#
_cell.length_a   1.000
_cell.length_b   1.000
_cell.length_c   1.000
_cell.angle_alpha   90.00
_cell.angle_beta   90.00
_cell.angle_gamma   90.00
#
_symmetry.space_group_name_H-M   'P 1'
#
loop_
_entity.id
_entity.type
_entity.pdbx_description
1 polymer ?
#
loop_
_entity_poly.entity_id
_entity_poly.type
_entity_poly.pdbx_seq_one_letter_code
_entity_poly.pdbx_strand_id
1 'polypeptide(L)'
;MLFEGFFDFLSALEYYKQSVLPASVIVLNSLTNLPKVLPELKRFGKISAFLDTDEAGRKAFAKLKLSTTNAIDFSKTYNGFKDFNEYMTKGRTF
;
A
#
# COMPACT_ATOMS: atom_id res chain seq x y z
N MET A 1 5.84 -5.37 0.37
CA MET A 1 4.68 -4.56 -0.05
C MET A 1 4.00 -4.08 1.21
N LEU A 2 3.57 -2.83 1.23
CA LEU A 2 2.94 -2.17 2.37
C LEU A 2 1.52 -1.77 1.96
N PHE A 3 0.51 -2.18 2.73
CA PHE A 3 -0.89 -1.89 2.49
C PHE A 3 -1.49 -1.13 3.68
N GLU A 4 -2.38 -0.18 3.40
CA GLU A 4 -3.13 0.53 4.43
C GLU A 4 -4.19 -0.38 5.08
N GLY A 5 -5.02 -1.03 4.26
CA GLY A 5 -6.06 -1.95 4.71
C GLY A 5 -5.85 -3.42 4.30
N PHE A 6 -6.53 -4.32 5.01
CA PHE A 6 -6.53 -5.75 4.68
C PHE A 6 -7.20 -6.05 3.33
N PHE A 7 -8.24 -5.30 2.98
CA PHE A 7 -8.93 -5.47 1.69
C PHE A 7 -8.06 -5.06 0.50
N ASP A 8 -7.17 -4.08 0.64
CA ASP A 8 -6.20 -3.73 -0.41
C ASP A 8 -5.24 -4.89 -0.67
N PHE A 9 -4.80 -5.56 0.40
CA PHE A 9 -3.96 -6.75 0.27
C PHE A 9 -4.68 -7.90 -0.46
N LEU A 10 -5.92 -8.21 -0.09
CA LEU A 10 -6.71 -9.24 -0.79
C LEU A 10 -6.92 -8.88 -2.26
N SER A 11 -7.18 -7.60 -2.53
CA SER A 11 -7.32 -7.09 -3.89
C SER A 11 -6.02 -7.27 -4.68
N ALA A 12 -4.85 -7.18 -4.03
CA ALA A 12 -3.57 -7.42 -4.68
C ALA A 12 -3.35 -8.89 -5.02
N LEU A 13 -3.72 -9.82 -4.13
CA LEU A 13 -3.69 -11.26 -4.42
C LEU A 13 -4.52 -11.59 -5.67
N GLU A 14 -5.73 -11.03 -5.73
CA GLU A 14 -6.64 -11.19 -6.87
C GLU A 14 -6.11 -10.52 -8.15
N TYR A 15 -5.53 -9.32 -8.04
CA TYR A 15 -4.92 -8.61 -9.17
C TYR A 15 -3.78 -9.40 -9.79
N TYR A 16 -2.87 -9.93 -8.96
CA TYR A 16 -1.72 -10.71 -9.40
C TYR A 16 -2.08 -12.16 -9.72
N LYS A 17 -3.31 -12.61 -9.45
CA LYS A 17 -3.78 -14.00 -9.58
C LYS A 17 -2.86 -14.98 -8.83
N GLN A 18 -2.47 -14.60 -7.62
CA GLN A 18 -1.53 -15.36 -6.78
C GLN A 18 -2.11 -15.53 -5.38
N SER A 19 -2.02 -16.73 -4.82
CA SER A 19 -2.37 -17.01 -3.42
C SER A 19 -1.33 -16.50 -2.43
N VAL A 20 -0.10 -16.25 -2.90
CA VAL A 20 1.01 -15.71 -2.11
C VAL A 20 1.79 -14.72 -2.98
N LEU A 21 2.00 -13.51 -2.47
CA LEU A 21 2.84 -12.51 -3.15
C LEU A 21 4.32 -12.86 -2.95
N PRO A 22 5.18 -12.72 -3.99
CA PRO A 22 6.62 -13.00 -3.90
C PRO A 22 7.38 -11.86 -3.18
N ALA A 23 6.81 -11.35 -2.09
CA ALA A 23 7.37 -10.27 -1.29
C ALA A 23 6.86 -10.37 0.15
N SER A 24 7.65 -9.89 1.12
CA SER A 24 7.14 -9.68 2.47
C SER A 24 6.00 -8.65 2.44
N VAL A 25 4.90 -8.97 3.09
CA VAL A 25 3.70 -8.13 3.15
C VAL A 25 3.54 -7.57 4.55
N ILE A 26 3.28 -6.27 4.64
CA ILE A 26 2.86 -5.59 5.87
C ILE A 26 1.53 -4.94 5.59
N VAL A 27 0.53 -5.27 6.39
CA VAL A 27 -0.79 -4.62 6.39
C VAL A 27 -0.88 -3.77 7.64
N LEU A 28 -1.02 -2.46 7.48
CA LEU A 28 -1.03 -1.53 8.60
C LEU A 28 -2.31 -1.64 9.43
N ASN A 29 -3.45 -1.95 8.79
CA ASN A 29 -4.83 -1.87 9.33
C ASN A 29 -5.24 -0.47 9.83
N SER A 30 -4.31 0.47 9.86
CA SER A 30 -4.48 1.88 10.19
C SER A 30 -3.14 2.60 10.01
N LEU A 31 -3.15 3.81 9.45
CA LEU A 31 -1.97 4.67 9.37
C LEU A 31 -1.34 4.99 10.74
N THR A 32 -2.10 4.84 11.83
CA THR A 32 -1.58 4.97 13.22
C THR A 32 -0.48 3.95 13.54
N ASN A 33 -0.42 2.83 12.82
CA ASN A 33 0.61 1.80 12.98
C ASN A 33 1.85 2.04 12.14
N LEU A 34 1.82 2.97 11.17
CA LEU A 34 2.99 3.29 10.34
C LEU A 34 4.24 3.59 11.18
N PRO A 35 4.21 4.45 12.22
CA PRO A 35 5.40 4.75 13.02
C PRO A 35 6.02 3.54 13.70
N LYS A 36 5.19 2.55 14.08
CA LYS A 36 5.63 1.32 14.75
C LYS A 36 6.42 0.41 13.82
N VAL A 37 6.05 0.38 12.54
CA VAL A 37 6.70 -0.48 11.53
C VAL A 37 7.83 0.22 10.77
N LEU A 38 7.98 1.54 10.88
CA LEU A 38 9.07 2.29 10.22
C LEU A 38 10.47 1.71 10.46
N PRO A 39 10.86 1.30 11.68
CA PRO A 39 12.17 0.69 11.91
C PRO A 39 12.38 -0.61 11.14
N GLU A 40 11.33 -1.44 11.02
CA GLU A 40 11.39 -2.69 10.25
C GLU A 40 11.42 -2.41 8.75
N LEU A 41 10.65 -1.40 8.28
CA LEU A 41 10.59 -1.00 6.89
C LEU A 41 11.96 -0.59 6.33
N LYS A 42 12.84 -0.01 7.15
CA LYS A 42 14.21 0.36 6.75
C LYS A 42 15.08 -0.83 6.32
N ARG A 43 14.74 -2.05 6.75
CA ARG A 43 15.49 -3.26 6.39
C ARG A 43 15.17 -3.77 4.98
N PHE A 44 14.10 -3.29 4.36
CA PHE A 44 13.69 -3.72 3.04
C PHE A 44 14.34 -2.88 1.95
N GLY A 45 14.90 -3.55 0.93
CA GLY A 45 15.55 -2.88 -0.20
C GLY A 45 14.58 -2.08 -1.08
N LYS A 46 13.29 -2.44 -1.11
CA LYS A 46 12.25 -1.77 -1.89
C LYS A 46 10.91 -1.89 -1.18
N ILE A 47 10.17 -0.78 -1.09
CA ILE A 47 8.84 -0.75 -0.48
C ILE A 47 7.83 -0.23 -1.50
N SER A 48 7.00 -1.13 -2.03
CA SER A 48 5.81 -0.75 -2.79
C SER A 48 4.69 -0.43 -1.81
N ALA A 49 4.29 0.84 -1.71
CA ALA A 49 3.28 1.32 -0.77
C ALA A 49 1.95 1.57 -1.48
N PHE A 50 0.93 0.84 -1.03
CA PHE A 50 -0.46 0.92 -1.46
C PHE A 50 -1.25 1.57 -0.33
N LEU A 51 -1.28 2.90 -0.33
CA LEU A 51 -2.01 3.71 0.67
C LEU A 51 -3.23 4.37 0.01
N ASP A 52 -4.18 4.80 0.83
CA ASP A 52 -5.37 5.49 0.33
C ASP A 52 -4.95 6.77 -0.42
N THR A 53 -5.71 7.16 -1.43
CA THR A 53 -5.44 8.37 -2.24
C THR A 53 -5.87 9.65 -1.54
N ASP A 54 -6.29 9.58 -0.28
CA ASP A 54 -6.72 10.73 0.50
C ASP A 54 -5.54 11.53 1.08
N GLU A 55 -5.85 12.58 1.85
CA GLU A 55 -4.80 13.42 2.45
C GLU A 55 -4.00 12.67 3.54
N ALA A 56 -4.63 11.75 4.27
CA ALA A 56 -3.98 10.99 5.32
C ALA A 56 -2.96 10.00 4.73
N GLY A 57 -3.33 9.27 3.68
CA GLY A 57 -2.45 8.38 2.92
C GLY A 57 -1.27 9.12 2.30
N ARG A 58 -1.50 10.30 1.69
CA ARG A 58 -0.41 11.16 1.18
C ARG A 58 0.56 11.62 2.27
N LYS A 59 0.05 12.06 3.43
CA LYS A 59 0.89 12.45 4.58
C LYS A 59 1.67 11.26 5.12
N ALA A 60 1.05 10.08 5.19
CA ALA A 60 1.71 8.84 5.58
C ALA A 60 2.83 8.45 4.62
N PHE A 61 2.60 8.56 3.30
CA PHE A 61 3.65 8.32 2.31
C PHE A 61 4.81 9.31 2.43
N ALA A 62 4.53 10.60 2.67
CA ALA A 62 5.57 11.59 2.92
C ALA A 62 6.43 11.23 4.14
N LYS A 63 5.80 10.80 5.25
CA LYS A 63 6.51 10.32 6.45
C LYS A 63 7.35 9.06 6.18
N LEU A 64 6.82 8.15 5.36
CA LEU A 64 7.55 6.97 4.91
C LEU A 64 8.79 7.39 4.10
N LYS A 65 8.65 8.31 3.14
CA LYS A 65 9.75 8.82 2.31
C LYS A 65 10.85 9.51 3.10
N LEU A 66 10.50 10.22 4.17
CA LEU A 66 11.49 10.80 5.08
C LEU A 66 12.30 9.73 5.83
N SER A 67 11.74 8.54 6.01
CA SER A 67 12.36 7.43 6.74
C SER A 67 13.13 6.46 5.84
N THR A 68 12.78 6.38 4.55
CA THR A 68 13.42 5.50 3.57
C THR A 68 13.34 6.07 2.15
N THR A 69 14.45 6.05 1.44
CA THR A 69 14.53 6.53 0.05
C THR A 69 13.87 5.56 -0.93
N ASN A 70 13.76 4.28 -0.56
CA ASN A 70 13.39 3.18 -1.47
C ASN A 70 11.88 2.88 -1.49
N ALA A 71 11.05 3.78 -0.95
CA ALA A 71 9.60 3.70 -1.05
C ALA A 71 9.11 4.15 -2.44
N ILE A 72 8.14 3.43 -3.00
CA ILE A 72 7.44 3.77 -4.25
C ILE A 72 5.97 3.93 -3.92
N ASP A 73 5.41 5.04 -4.36
CA ASP A 73 4.00 5.37 -4.23
C ASP A 73 3.20 4.67 -5.33
N PHE A 74 2.43 3.65 -4.96
CA PHE A 74 1.51 2.97 -5.89
C PHE A 74 0.12 3.61 -5.93
N SER A 75 -0.19 4.57 -5.05
CA SER A 75 -1.48 5.28 -5.05
C SER A 75 -1.76 6.00 -6.37
N LYS A 76 -0.69 6.39 -7.07
CA LYS A 76 -0.76 6.99 -8.41
C LYS A 76 -1.33 6.06 -9.48
N THR A 77 -1.24 4.74 -9.29
CA THR A 77 -1.77 3.75 -10.25
C THR A 77 -3.30 3.71 -10.24
N TYR A 78 -3.92 4.07 -9.12
CA TYR A 78 -5.37 4.10 -8.94
C TYR A 78 -5.87 5.52 -8.65
N ASN A 79 -5.25 6.51 -9.30
CA ASN A 79 -5.69 7.90 -9.18
C ASN A 79 -7.16 8.05 -9.62
N GLY A 80 -7.96 8.74 -8.82
CA GLY A 80 -9.41 8.85 -9.01
C GLY A 80 -10.25 7.81 -8.28
N PHE A 81 -9.62 6.83 -7.63
CA PHE A 81 -10.27 5.89 -6.69
C PHE A 81 -9.74 6.15 -5.28
N LYS A 82 -10.57 5.91 -4.26
CA LYS A 82 -10.20 6.15 -2.86
C LYS A 82 -9.06 5.24 -2.41
N ASP A 83 -9.15 3.96 -2.77
CA ASP A 83 -8.21 2.92 -2.35
C ASP A 83 -8.02 1.87 -3.46
N PHE A 84 -7.12 0.92 -3.24
CA PHE A 84 -6.79 -0.09 -4.24
C PHE A 84 -7.93 -1.09 -4.43
N ASN A 85 -8.68 -1.39 -3.36
CA ASN A 85 -9.87 -2.23 -3.44
C ASN A 85 -10.97 -1.61 -4.33
N GLU A 86 -11.22 -0.31 -4.19
CA GLU A 86 -12.21 0.39 -4.99
C GLU A 86 -11.82 0.40 -6.47
N TYR A 87 -10.54 0.63 -6.78
CA TYR A 87 -10.00 0.51 -8.14
C TYR A 87 -10.27 -0.86 -8.75
N MET A 88 -10.03 -1.92 -7.97
CA MET A 88 -10.25 -3.29 -8.42
C MET A 88 -11.73 -3.63 -8.63
N THR A 89 -12.61 -3.09 -7.78
CA THR A 89 -14.04 -3.40 -7.82
C THR A 89 -14.78 -2.58 -8.88
N LYS A 90 -14.42 -1.30 -9.06
CA LYS A 90 -15.08 -0.39 -10.02
C LYS A 90 -14.43 -0.39 -11.41
N GLY A 91 -13.13 -0.71 -11.51
CA GLY A 91 -12.38 -0.74 -12.77
C GLY A 91 -12.62 -2.00 -13.61
N ARG A 92 -13.26 -3.03 -13.06
CA ARG A 92 -13.63 -4.26 -13.76
C ARG A 92 -15.12 -4.19 -14.12
N THR A 93 -15.44 -3.65 -15.29
CA THR A 93 -16.73 -3.93 -15.95
C THR A 93 -16.69 -5.42 -16.33
N PHE A 94 -17.62 -6.22 -15.80
CA PHE A 94 -17.77 -7.62 -16.20
C PHE A 94 -18.19 -7.72 -17.68
#